data_AF-E9EHG0-F1
#
_entry.id   AF-E9EHG0-F1
#
_cell.length_a   1.000
_cell.length_b   1.000
_cell.length_c   1.000
_cell.angle_alpha   90.00
_cell.angle_beta   90.00
_cell.angle_gamma   90.00
#
_symmetry.space_group_name_H-M   'P 1'
#
loop_
_entity.id
_entity.type
_entity.pdbx_description
1 polymer ?
#
loop_
_entity_poly.entity_id
_entity_poly.type
_entity_poly.pdbx_seq_one_letter_code
_entity_poly.pdbx_strand_id
1 'polypeptide(L)'
;MQNLTDKGAIIFGVQKTSQFANGETATADWVDYHSPFNPRGDGYQDPATSSAGAGSSIASYEWLDLAAGSDTGGSIRGPAAVQGIFGNRPSHGLISLDNAMPLSPKLDTPGFLARDPYLWNAANAALYRENPLSRWSWGDSQPSSILSRNKTLFMNWFNENILPRSSDPLTCSSGLLLHVDGSAGFISRNGYINPPVPPFGFSNGQISVFAETPDSVFPLGQVPAFSSITNHTEYLPVTINVVAAKGCDVLIAKLAEDMVAAGILKVLKIGAGIEGGEILMRRYFVRDDGDEVMSRITSRGRLLFQDWDRLRGILAPTLYVDYTKIGKGKWEAMSADDFMAMVSNDDFLGDLCVKTQHLIGATSWERVSESKVVGHHQLRAAHQVYTSPDLKTVKLRGHSHATNEHYYVKSDGVWKFAGLKPEVRWNEHKFEEVFKGSYTQSEKHS
;
A
#
# COMPACT_ATOMS: atom_id res chain seq x y z
N MET A 1 10.22 -10.56 -4.55
CA MET A 1 9.51 -11.66 -3.87
C MET A 1 10.07 -13.03 -4.23
N GLN A 2 10.16 -13.40 -5.52
CA GLN A 2 10.72 -14.71 -5.92
C GLN A 2 12.11 -14.97 -5.30
N ASN A 3 13.02 -13.98 -5.32
CA ASN A 3 14.33 -14.12 -4.69
C ASN A 3 14.27 -14.46 -3.19
N LEU A 4 13.24 -14.02 -2.45
CA LEU A 4 13.06 -14.38 -1.05
C LEU A 4 12.56 -15.82 -0.90
N THR A 5 11.59 -16.23 -1.71
CA THR A 5 11.06 -17.60 -1.66
C THR A 5 12.10 -18.63 -2.07
N ASP A 6 12.98 -18.28 -3.01
CA ASP A 6 14.14 -19.12 -3.39
C ASP A 6 15.16 -19.26 -2.25
N LYS A 7 15.12 -18.36 -1.26
CA LYS A 7 15.91 -18.42 -0.02
C LYS A 7 15.14 -19.05 1.16
N GLY A 8 13.98 -19.63 0.89
CA GLY A 8 13.16 -20.34 1.88
C GLY A 8 12.18 -19.45 2.65
N ALA A 9 12.00 -18.18 2.25
CA ALA A 9 10.97 -17.35 2.85
C ALA A 9 9.56 -17.86 2.50
N ILE A 10 8.65 -17.81 3.48
CA ILE A 10 7.25 -18.20 3.31
C ILE A 10 6.40 -16.92 3.24
N ILE A 11 5.62 -16.78 2.17
CA ILE A 11 4.67 -15.66 2.04
C ILE A 11 3.39 -16.02 2.81
N PHE A 12 3.14 -15.36 3.93
CA PHE A 12 2.01 -15.68 4.81
C PHE A 12 0.78 -14.76 4.63
N GLY A 13 0.91 -13.65 3.90
CA GLY A 13 -0.22 -12.73 3.71
C GLY A 13 0.07 -11.53 2.82
N VAL A 14 -0.92 -10.64 2.75
CA VAL A 14 -0.86 -9.37 2.01
C VAL A 14 -1.05 -8.19 2.97
N GLN A 15 -0.42 -7.06 2.65
CA GLN A 15 -0.42 -5.87 3.50
C GLN A 15 -1.46 -4.86 3.02
N LYS A 16 -2.07 -4.13 3.96
CA LYS A 16 -2.94 -2.99 3.61
C LYS A 16 -2.08 -1.78 3.27
N THR A 17 -2.09 -1.40 2.00
CA THR A 17 -1.46 -0.17 1.51
C THR A 17 -2.49 0.92 1.31
N SER A 18 -2.05 2.18 1.25
CA SER A 18 -2.92 3.27 0.78
C SER A 18 -3.30 3.06 -0.68
N GLN A 19 -4.46 3.59 -1.06
CA GLN A 19 -4.99 3.33 -2.38
C GLN A 19 -4.09 3.99 -3.45
N PHE A 20 -3.74 3.21 -4.47
CA PHE A 20 -2.77 3.61 -5.51
C PHE A 20 -1.41 4.11 -4.98
N ALA A 21 -1.03 3.72 -3.76
CA ALA A 21 0.16 4.23 -3.09
C ALA A 21 0.18 5.76 -2.89
N ASN A 22 -1.00 6.38 -2.80
CA ASN A 22 -1.14 7.82 -2.56
C ASN A 22 -0.72 8.23 -1.15
N GLY A 23 -0.43 9.52 -0.99
CA GLY A 23 -0.15 10.18 0.29
C GLY A 23 -1.40 10.36 1.17
N GLU A 24 -2.04 9.27 1.57
CA GLU A 24 -3.28 9.29 2.35
C GLU A 24 -3.02 9.42 3.86
N THR A 25 -3.84 10.23 4.53
CA THR A 25 -3.83 10.40 5.98
C THR A 25 -4.99 9.65 6.63
N ALA A 26 -4.70 8.91 7.69
CA ALA A 26 -5.70 8.23 8.48
C ALA A 26 -6.59 9.24 9.23
N THR A 27 -7.91 9.07 9.30
CA THR A 27 -8.75 8.07 8.60
C THR A 27 -9.44 8.65 7.37
N ALA A 28 -9.38 9.98 7.19
CA ALA A 28 -10.22 10.73 6.26
C ALA A 28 -10.04 10.33 4.78
N ASP A 29 -8.81 9.98 4.38
CA ASP A 29 -8.51 9.65 2.98
C ASP A 29 -8.74 8.17 2.63
N TRP A 30 -8.94 7.31 3.62
CA TRP A 30 -9.05 5.86 3.45
C TRP A 30 -10.50 5.44 3.26
N VAL A 31 -10.87 5.05 2.03
CA VAL A 31 -12.28 4.86 1.63
C VAL A 31 -12.67 3.42 1.33
N ASP A 32 -11.73 2.56 0.97
CA ASP A 32 -11.98 1.14 0.69
C ASP A 32 -12.03 0.32 1.99
N TYR A 33 -11.03 0.50 2.83
CA TYR A 33 -10.88 -0.09 4.15
C TYR A 33 -10.14 0.92 5.03
N HIS A 34 -10.51 0.96 6.31
CA HIS A 34 -9.82 1.82 7.27
C HIS A 34 -8.31 1.58 7.26
N SER A 35 -7.58 2.69 7.36
CA SER A 35 -6.14 2.67 7.62
C SER A 35 -5.80 1.76 8.81
N PRO A 36 -4.68 1.02 8.77
CA PRO A 36 -4.19 0.24 9.91
C PRO A 36 -4.08 1.07 11.20
N PHE A 37 -4.05 0.40 12.35
CA PHE A 37 -3.67 1.04 13.61
C PHE A 37 -2.16 1.02 13.75
N ASN A 38 -1.58 2.14 14.18
CA ASN A 38 -0.21 2.17 14.66
C ASN A 38 -0.22 1.64 16.11
N PRO A 39 0.38 0.47 16.40
CA PRO A 39 0.41 -0.06 17.75
C PRO A 39 1.27 0.76 18.73
N ARG A 40 2.10 1.70 18.25
CA ARG A 40 3.01 2.49 19.10
C ARG A 40 2.30 3.62 19.85
N GLY A 41 2.86 3.99 20.99
CA GLY A 41 2.32 5.01 21.88
C GLY A 41 0.89 4.66 22.31
N ASP A 42 -0.03 5.61 22.12
CA ASP A 42 -1.45 5.47 22.46
C ASP A 42 -2.26 4.52 21.56
N GLY A 43 -1.62 3.87 20.58
CA GLY A 43 -2.28 2.96 19.66
C GLY A 43 -3.22 3.64 18.65
N TYR A 44 -3.27 4.97 18.60
CA TYR A 44 -4.27 5.75 17.87
C TYR A 44 -3.68 6.69 16.81
N GLN A 45 -2.37 6.58 16.58
CA GLN A 45 -1.65 7.42 15.63
C GLN A 45 -1.89 7.01 14.17
N ASP A 46 -1.70 7.97 13.28
CA ASP A 46 -1.51 7.73 11.87
C ASP A 46 -0.29 6.80 11.65
N PRO A 47 -0.43 5.70 10.89
CA PRO A 47 0.65 4.75 10.64
C PRO A 47 1.59 5.18 9.49
N ALA A 48 1.48 6.43 9.02
CA ALA A 48 2.04 6.94 7.77
C ALA A 48 1.61 6.09 6.56
N THR A 49 2.16 6.40 5.38
CA THR A 49 1.66 5.90 4.10
C THR A 49 2.81 5.77 3.09
N SER A 50 2.78 4.89 2.09
CA SER A 50 1.73 3.95 1.71
C SER A 50 1.90 2.54 2.26
N SER A 51 3.09 2.19 2.78
CA SER A 51 3.36 0.88 3.38
C SER A 51 2.84 0.78 4.82
N ALA A 52 1.72 1.43 5.12
CA ALA A 52 1.09 1.51 6.45
C ALA A 52 0.90 0.13 7.09
N GLY A 53 0.32 -0.82 6.34
CA GLY A 53 0.07 -2.17 6.82
C GLY A 53 1.35 -2.94 7.09
N ALA A 54 2.38 -2.75 6.24
CA ALA A 54 3.69 -3.36 6.44
C ALA A 54 4.33 -2.87 7.74
N GLY A 55 4.28 -1.56 8.01
CA GLY A 55 4.79 -0.98 9.25
C GLY A 55 4.02 -1.47 10.47
N SER A 56 2.69 -1.32 10.46
CA SER A 56 1.82 -1.73 11.55
C SER A 56 1.90 -3.23 11.85
N SER A 57 1.95 -4.08 10.83
CA SER A 57 2.02 -5.53 11.02
C SER A 57 3.33 -5.97 11.66
N ILE A 58 4.46 -5.42 11.21
CA ILE A 58 5.78 -5.70 11.78
C ILE A 58 5.88 -5.24 13.24
N ALA A 59 5.22 -4.13 13.59
CA ALA A 59 5.15 -3.64 14.96
C ALA A 59 4.08 -4.35 15.84
N SER A 60 3.22 -5.20 15.27
CA SER A 60 2.10 -5.85 15.98
C SER A 60 2.21 -7.37 16.07
N TYR A 61 2.79 -8.03 15.07
CA TYR A 61 2.82 -9.49 14.97
C TYR A 61 4.24 -10.02 15.16
N GLU A 62 4.48 -10.67 16.30
CA GLU A 62 5.81 -11.17 16.66
C GLU A 62 6.33 -12.23 15.69
N TRP A 63 5.43 -13.07 15.16
CA TRP A 63 5.74 -14.13 14.20
C TRP A 63 6.05 -13.61 12.79
N LEU A 64 5.83 -12.32 12.51
CA LEU A 64 6.11 -11.73 11.21
C LEU A 64 7.52 -11.09 11.20
N ASP A 65 8.42 -11.68 10.41
CA ASP A 65 9.82 -11.25 10.34
C ASP A 65 10.04 -10.04 9.42
N LEU A 66 9.38 -10.04 8.26
CA LEU A 66 9.60 -9.10 7.16
C LEU A 66 8.28 -8.72 6.50
N ALA A 67 8.13 -7.45 6.17
CA ALA A 67 7.03 -6.97 5.34
C ALA A 67 7.57 -6.22 4.13
N ALA A 68 7.09 -6.59 2.94
CA ALA A 68 7.42 -5.88 1.72
C ALA A 68 6.64 -4.56 1.64
N GLY A 69 7.31 -3.53 1.15
CA GLY A 69 6.73 -2.24 0.83
C GLY A 69 7.29 -1.69 -0.49
N SER A 70 6.83 -0.51 -0.85
CA SER A 70 7.38 0.27 -1.97
C SER A 70 7.54 1.73 -1.56
N ASP A 71 8.60 2.38 -2.02
CA ASP A 71 8.93 3.77 -1.73
C ASP A 71 9.12 4.55 -3.03
N THR A 72 8.19 5.46 -3.31
CA THR A 72 8.27 6.42 -4.42
C THR A 72 8.76 7.78 -3.91
N GLY A 73 8.32 8.19 -2.72
CA GLY A 73 8.56 9.51 -2.14
C GLY A 73 8.68 9.55 -0.61
N GLY A 74 8.87 8.40 0.04
CA GLY A 74 8.85 8.23 1.50
C GLY A 74 8.01 7.06 1.99
N SER A 75 7.43 6.27 1.09
CA SER A 75 6.35 5.35 1.41
C SER A 75 6.73 4.08 2.17
N ILE A 76 8.02 3.80 2.33
CA ILE A 76 8.53 2.81 3.30
C ILE A 76 9.07 3.56 4.53
N ARG A 77 9.81 4.64 4.30
CA ARG A 77 10.52 5.38 5.36
C ARG A 77 9.55 6.01 6.37
N GLY A 78 8.46 6.62 5.92
CA GLY A 78 7.42 7.17 6.79
C GLY A 78 6.80 6.11 7.72
N PRO A 79 6.23 5.01 7.18
CA PRO A 79 5.73 3.91 7.99
C PRO A 79 6.78 3.28 8.90
N ALA A 80 8.04 3.17 8.47
CA ALA A 80 9.12 2.68 9.34
C ALA A 80 9.40 3.64 10.50
N ALA A 81 9.42 4.95 10.24
CA ALA A 81 9.72 5.99 11.23
C ALA A 81 8.68 6.02 12.36
N VAL A 82 7.39 6.14 12.02
CA VAL A 82 6.32 6.25 13.02
C VAL A 82 6.07 4.95 13.81
N GLN A 83 6.57 3.82 13.29
CA GLN A 83 6.51 2.52 13.95
C GLN A 83 7.78 2.20 14.73
N GLY A 84 8.84 3.01 14.57
CA GLY A 84 10.14 2.76 15.18
C GLY A 84 10.74 1.43 14.77
N ILE A 85 10.77 1.16 13.46
CA ILE A 85 11.32 -0.08 12.87
C ILE A 85 12.31 0.24 11.75
N PHE A 86 13.07 -0.76 11.32
CA PHE A 86 13.94 -0.62 10.15
C PHE A 86 13.10 -0.56 8.88
N GLY A 87 13.49 0.28 7.94
CA GLY A 87 12.89 0.31 6.60
C GLY A 87 13.85 0.89 5.57
N ASN A 88 13.98 0.27 4.40
CA ASN A 88 14.83 0.77 3.31
C ASN A 88 14.06 1.24 2.09
N ARG A 89 14.48 2.40 1.60
CA ARG A 89 14.44 2.75 0.17
C ARG A 89 15.82 2.41 -0.42
N PRO A 90 15.96 1.38 -1.27
CA PRO A 90 17.25 1.08 -1.89
C PRO A 90 17.62 2.08 -2.98
N SER A 91 18.85 1.99 -3.48
CA SER A 91 19.28 2.68 -4.69
C SER A 91 18.30 2.42 -5.83
N HIS A 92 17.94 3.47 -6.57
CA HIS A 92 17.00 3.33 -7.67
C HIS A 92 17.58 2.38 -8.75
N GLY A 93 16.72 1.50 -9.26
CA GLY A 93 17.10 0.50 -10.28
C GLY A 93 17.85 -0.73 -9.74
N LEU A 94 18.15 -0.82 -8.45
CA LEU A 94 18.85 -1.98 -7.88
C LEU A 94 18.02 -3.27 -7.91
N ILE A 95 16.68 -3.13 -7.93
CA ILE A 95 15.74 -4.26 -7.86
C ILE A 95 14.71 -4.13 -8.97
N SER A 96 14.42 -5.24 -9.65
CA SER A 96 13.35 -5.27 -10.63
C SER A 96 11.97 -5.09 -9.98
N LEU A 97 11.20 -4.15 -10.53
CA LEU A 97 9.78 -3.95 -10.27
C LEU A 97 8.91 -4.60 -11.37
N ASP A 98 9.44 -5.60 -12.09
CA ASP A 98 8.64 -6.35 -13.05
C ASP A 98 7.44 -6.99 -12.35
N ASN A 99 6.28 -6.91 -12.99
CA ASN A 99 4.98 -7.35 -12.47
C ASN A 99 4.47 -6.55 -11.25
N ALA A 100 5.17 -5.49 -10.82
CA ALA A 100 4.62 -4.51 -9.88
C ALA A 100 3.79 -3.46 -10.65
N MET A 101 2.74 -2.96 -10.00
CA MET A 101 1.98 -1.82 -10.50
C MET A 101 2.80 -0.54 -10.27
N PRO A 102 3.17 0.20 -11.32
CA PRO A 102 3.95 1.41 -11.16
C PRO A 102 3.10 2.58 -10.64
N LEU A 103 3.72 3.47 -9.87
CA LEU A 103 3.19 4.80 -9.57
C LEU A 103 3.96 5.85 -10.36
N SER A 104 5.29 5.88 -10.20
CA SER A 104 6.20 6.70 -10.99
C SER A 104 7.47 5.88 -11.25
N PRO A 105 7.58 5.17 -12.40
CA PRO A 105 8.67 4.24 -12.68
C PRO A 105 10.09 4.80 -12.50
N LYS A 106 10.25 6.13 -12.67
CA LYS A 106 11.52 6.84 -12.50
C LYS A 106 11.94 7.07 -11.04
N LEU A 107 11.04 6.80 -10.09
CA LEU A 107 11.21 7.07 -8.66
C LEU A 107 10.91 5.83 -7.79
N ASP A 108 10.05 4.92 -8.27
CA ASP A 108 9.61 3.74 -7.54
C ASP A 108 10.79 2.82 -7.18
N THR A 109 10.79 2.36 -5.93
CA THR A 109 11.70 1.32 -5.43
C THR A 109 10.92 0.35 -4.53
N PRO A 110 11.20 -0.96 -4.56
CA PRO A 110 10.69 -1.89 -3.55
C PRO A 110 11.67 -1.94 -2.37
N GLY A 111 11.19 -2.30 -1.19
CA GLY A 111 12.03 -2.49 -0.01
C GLY A 111 11.30 -3.26 1.09
N PHE A 112 11.92 -3.32 2.26
CA PHE A 112 11.38 -4.06 3.39
C PHE A 112 11.27 -3.19 4.63
N LEU A 113 10.34 -3.59 5.49
CA LEU A 113 10.24 -3.16 6.88
C LEU A 113 10.47 -4.37 7.79
N ALA A 114 11.23 -4.18 8.86
CA ALA A 114 11.67 -5.26 9.76
C ALA A 114 11.99 -4.75 11.17
N ARG A 115 11.89 -5.61 12.18
CA ARG A 115 12.32 -5.33 13.57
C ARG A 115 13.76 -5.73 13.85
N ASP A 116 14.26 -6.72 13.12
CA ASP A 116 15.57 -7.32 13.33
C ASP A 116 16.52 -6.91 12.17
N PRO A 117 17.61 -6.18 12.44
CA PRO A 117 18.52 -5.72 11.40
C PRO A 117 19.31 -6.86 10.74
N TYR A 118 19.50 -8.00 11.41
CA TYR A 118 20.16 -9.17 10.82
C TYR A 118 19.26 -9.83 9.77
N LEU A 119 17.96 -9.99 10.08
CA LEU A 119 16.98 -10.48 9.11
C LEU A 119 16.75 -9.48 7.98
N TRP A 120 16.74 -8.19 8.30
CA TRP A 120 16.65 -7.12 7.31
C TRP A 120 17.85 -7.12 6.34
N ASN A 121 19.07 -7.30 6.85
CA ASN A 121 20.27 -7.42 6.02
C ASN A 121 20.21 -8.68 5.14
N ALA A 122 19.81 -9.82 5.70
CA ALA A 122 19.63 -11.06 4.94
C ALA A 122 18.59 -10.90 3.81
N ALA A 123 17.48 -10.22 4.08
CA ALA A 123 16.44 -9.93 3.10
C ALA A 123 16.95 -9.01 1.97
N ASN A 124 17.68 -7.97 2.33
CA ASN A 124 18.32 -7.05 1.38
C ASN A 124 19.33 -7.80 0.49
N ALA A 125 20.18 -8.64 1.08
CA ALA A 125 21.13 -9.47 0.34
C ALA A 125 20.44 -10.46 -0.62
N ALA A 126 19.29 -11.02 -0.23
CA ALA A 126 18.49 -11.86 -1.12
C ALA A 126 17.87 -11.05 -2.27
N LEU A 127 17.40 -9.83 -1.99
CA LEU A 127 16.73 -8.98 -2.98
C LEU A 127 17.69 -8.42 -4.02
N TYR A 128 18.92 -8.06 -3.63
CA TYR A 128 19.92 -7.44 -4.51
C TYR A 128 20.71 -8.44 -5.38
N ARG A 129 20.56 -9.76 -5.20
CA ARG A 129 21.50 -10.79 -5.72
C ARG A 129 21.52 -10.98 -7.24
N GLU A 130 20.64 -10.32 -7.98
CA GLU A 130 20.56 -10.38 -9.45
C GLU A 130 20.34 -8.93 -9.94
N ASN A 131 21.36 -8.24 -10.42
CA ASN A 131 21.25 -6.86 -10.91
C ASN A 131 21.15 -6.86 -12.44
N PRO A 132 19.96 -6.63 -13.04
CA PRO A 132 19.86 -6.30 -14.43
C PRO A 132 20.18 -4.82 -14.58
N LEU A 133 21.47 -4.53 -14.83
CA LEU A 133 21.85 -3.32 -15.57
C LEU A 133 21.05 -3.19 -16.89
N SER A 134 20.36 -4.24 -17.35
CA SER A 134 19.51 -4.24 -18.54
C SER A 134 18.32 -3.26 -18.49
N ARG A 135 17.84 -2.84 -17.31
CA ARG A 135 16.76 -1.83 -17.26
C ARG A 135 17.23 -0.39 -17.35
N TRP A 136 18.51 -0.08 -17.11
CA TRP A 136 19.06 1.25 -17.41
C TRP A 136 18.87 1.55 -18.90
N SER A 137 19.18 0.57 -19.76
CA SER A 137 18.94 0.65 -21.20
C SER A 137 17.47 0.88 -21.59
N TRP A 138 16.50 0.45 -20.76
CA TRP A 138 15.08 0.67 -21.02
C TRP A 138 14.57 1.99 -20.44
N GLY A 139 15.04 2.39 -19.25
CA GLY A 139 14.71 3.68 -18.64
C GLY A 139 15.26 4.85 -19.46
N ASP A 140 16.48 4.71 -19.98
CA ASP A 140 17.13 5.68 -20.86
C ASP A 140 16.46 5.75 -22.25
N SER A 141 15.73 4.71 -22.66
CA SER A 141 14.98 4.72 -23.94
C SER A 141 13.64 5.44 -23.84
N GLN A 142 13.22 5.87 -22.64
CA GLN A 142 11.99 6.65 -22.49
C GLN A 142 12.25 8.13 -22.82
N PRO A 143 11.35 8.82 -23.54
CA PRO A 143 11.52 10.22 -23.90
C PRO A 143 11.78 11.08 -22.65
N SER A 144 12.83 11.90 -22.73
CA SER A 144 13.16 12.85 -21.66
C SER A 144 12.13 13.97 -21.63
N SER A 145 11.52 14.19 -20.47
CA SER A 145 10.80 15.43 -20.17
C SER A 145 11.76 16.45 -19.55
N ILE A 146 11.40 17.75 -19.53
CA ILE A 146 12.16 18.78 -18.81
C ILE A 146 12.38 18.38 -17.35
N LEU A 147 11.36 17.77 -16.72
CA LEU A 147 11.46 17.23 -15.37
C LEU A 147 12.56 16.16 -15.24
N SER A 148 12.72 15.31 -16.26
CA SER A 148 13.77 14.29 -16.30
C SER A 148 15.16 14.93 -16.35
N ARG A 149 15.34 16.01 -17.11
CA ARG A 149 16.63 16.73 -17.19
C ARG A 149 17.03 17.33 -15.85
N ASN A 150 16.11 18.00 -15.17
CA ASN A 150 16.39 18.61 -13.85
C ASN A 150 16.69 17.56 -12.78
N LYS A 151 15.94 16.43 -12.78
CA LYS A 151 16.24 15.30 -11.88
C LYS A 151 17.64 14.74 -12.14
N THR A 152 18.00 14.48 -13.40
CA THR A 152 19.33 13.97 -13.75
C THR A 152 20.44 14.95 -13.34
N LEU A 153 20.23 16.25 -13.50
CA LEU A 153 21.18 17.27 -13.06
C LEU A 153 21.39 17.22 -11.54
N PHE A 154 20.31 17.20 -10.76
CA PHE A 154 20.40 17.07 -9.30
C PHE A 154 21.07 15.76 -8.88
N MET A 155 20.68 14.64 -9.51
CA MET A 155 21.27 13.33 -9.26
C MET A 155 22.78 13.35 -9.47
N ASN A 156 23.25 13.85 -10.61
CA ASN A 156 24.68 13.93 -10.92
C ASN A 156 25.38 14.84 -9.91
N TRP A 157 24.87 16.05 -9.70
CA TRP A 157 25.45 17.00 -8.75
C TRP A 157 25.58 16.40 -7.35
N PHE A 158 24.53 15.75 -6.83
CA PHE A 158 24.53 15.16 -5.49
C PHE A 158 25.53 14.01 -5.38
N ASN A 159 25.54 13.09 -6.35
CA ASN A 159 26.44 11.94 -6.36
C ASN A 159 27.90 12.30 -6.72
N GLU A 160 28.15 13.50 -7.25
CA GLU A 160 29.51 13.98 -7.52
C GLU A 160 30.06 14.85 -6.38
N ASN A 161 29.22 15.67 -5.76
CA ASN A 161 29.67 16.75 -4.86
C ASN A 161 29.26 16.57 -3.40
N ILE A 162 28.18 15.85 -3.10
CA ILE A 162 27.63 15.73 -1.74
C ILE A 162 27.93 14.36 -1.14
N LEU A 163 27.59 13.29 -1.86
CA LEU A 163 27.77 11.93 -1.37
C LEU A 163 28.38 11.02 -2.45
N PRO A 164 29.58 11.35 -2.97
CA PRO A 164 30.26 10.51 -3.94
C PRO A 164 30.63 9.15 -3.38
N ARG A 165 30.78 8.18 -4.30
CA ARG A 165 31.37 6.90 -3.93
C ARG A 165 32.83 7.10 -3.55
N SER A 166 33.25 6.42 -2.49
CA SER A 166 34.65 6.37 -2.08
C SER A 166 35.45 5.54 -3.09
N SER A 167 36.68 5.98 -3.36
CA SER A 167 37.66 5.18 -4.10
C SER A 167 38.22 4.04 -3.25
N ASP A 168 38.06 4.10 -1.93
CA ASP A 168 38.47 3.02 -1.02
C ASP A 168 37.42 1.88 -1.04
N PRO A 169 37.83 0.65 -1.43
CA PRO A 169 36.92 -0.49 -1.54
C PRO A 169 36.29 -0.91 -0.20
N LEU A 170 36.86 -0.51 0.95
CA LEU A 170 36.35 -0.88 2.27
C LEU A 170 35.21 0.02 2.73
N THR A 171 35.15 1.27 2.27
CA THR A 171 34.18 2.26 2.75
C THR A 171 33.00 2.46 1.81
N CYS A 172 33.16 2.23 0.49
CA CYS A 172 32.17 2.40 -0.58
C CYS A 172 31.62 3.83 -0.78
N SER A 173 31.33 4.57 0.29
CA SER A 173 30.73 5.91 0.30
C SER A 173 31.71 6.92 0.92
N SER A 174 31.77 8.15 0.40
CA SER A 174 32.61 9.23 0.96
C SER A 174 32.19 9.67 2.37
N GLY A 175 30.95 9.37 2.75
CA GLY A 175 30.38 9.66 4.04
C GLY A 175 28.97 9.08 4.18
N LEU A 176 28.28 9.50 5.22
CA LEU A 176 26.87 9.23 5.44
C LEU A 176 26.15 10.56 5.61
N LEU A 177 25.01 10.72 4.97
CA LEU A 177 24.09 11.82 5.24
C LEU A 177 23.04 11.32 6.22
N LEU A 178 22.95 11.98 7.37
CA LEU A 178 21.94 11.73 8.39
C LEU A 178 20.88 12.82 8.33
N HIS A 179 19.61 12.44 8.30
CA HIS A 179 18.51 13.39 8.36
C HIS A 179 17.35 12.83 9.18
N VAL A 180 16.45 13.73 9.59
CA VAL A 180 15.19 13.37 10.25
C VAL A 180 14.04 13.86 9.38
N ASP A 181 13.04 13.01 9.21
CA ASP A 181 11.78 13.36 8.56
C ASP A 181 10.68 13.45 9.63
N GLY A 182 9.91 14.54 9.61
CA GLY A 182 8.73 14.71 10.46
C GLY A 182 8.93 15.55 11.73
N SER A 183 7.81 15.92 12.33
CA SER A 183 7.73 16.69 13.58
C SER A 183 7.46 15.77 14.78
N ALA A 184 7.99 16.14 15.95
CA ALA A 184 7.72 15.43 17.20
C ALA A 184 6.23 15.53 17.61
N GLY A 185 5.65 14.42 18.08
CA GLY A 185 4.33 14.39 18.72
C GLY A 185 3.36 13.35 18.13
N PHE A 186 2.19 13.21 18.77
CA PHE A 186 1.12 12.32 18.30
C PHE A 186 0.42 12.93 17.09
N ILE A 187 0.36 12.17 16.00
CA ILE A 187 -0.51 12.49 14.85
C ILE A 187 -1.74 11.61 14.98
N SER A 188 -2.77 12.12 15.64
CA SER A 188 -3.99 11.34 15.90
C SER A 188 -4.82 11.17 14.63
N ARG A 189 -5.32 9.95 14.40
CA ARG A 189 -6.14 9.59 13.23
C ARG A 189 -7.54 10.21 13.18
N ASN A 190 -7.94 10.95 14.23
CA ASN A 190 -9.20 11.70 14.32
C ASN A 190 -9.03 13.21 14.09
N GLY A 191 -7.82 13.67 13.75
CA GLY A 191 -7.59 15.05 13.36
C GLY A 191 -8.26 15.37 12.02
N TYR A 192 -8.95 16.51 11.94
CA TYR A 192 -9.42 17.03 10.65
C TYR A 192 -8.23 17.62 9.88
N ILE A 193 -8.07 17.18 8.63
CA ILE A 193 -6.98 17.61 7.77
C ILE A 193 -7.47 18.61 6.72
N ASN A 194 -6.54 19.40 6.19
CA ASN A 194 -6.80 20.22 5.02
C ASN A 194 -7.02 19.33 3.79
N PRO A 195 -7.80 19.79 2.79
CA PRO A 195 -7.94 19.08 1.53
C PRO A 195 -6.57 18.75 0.91
N PRO A 196 -6.42 17.57 0.28
CA PRO A 196 -5.18 17.21 -0.40
C PRO A 196 -4.79 18.28 -1.42
N VAL A 197 -3.55 18.73 -1.35
CA VAL A 197 -2.95 19.61 -2.36
C VAL A 197 -1.90 18.84 -3.15
N PRO A 198 -1.67 19.16 -4.44
CA PRO A 198 -0.55 18.58 -5.17
C PRO A 198 0.75 18.78 -4.38
N PRO A 199 1.57 17.74 -4.21
CA PRO A 199 2.80 17.85 -3.44
C PRO A 199 3.78 18.74 -4.22
N PHE A 200 3.90 20.00 -3.81
CA PHE A 200 4.92 20.92 -4.29
C PHE A 200 6.01 21.08 -3.23
N GLY A 201 7.26 21.08 -3.66
CA GLY A 201 8.41 21.39 -2.81
C GLY A 201 9.46 20.30 -2.76
N PHE A 202 10.57 20.62 -2.10
CA PHE A 202 11.68 19.73 -1.83
C PHE A 202 11.83 19.61 -0.31
N SER A 203 11.97 18.39 0.19
CA SER A 203 12.23 18.09 1.60
C SER A 203 13.39 17.09 1.73
N ASN A 204 13.88 16.87 2.94
CA ASN A 204 14.95 15.90 3.19
C ASN A 204 14.57 14.50 2.68
N GLY A 205 13.34 14.05 2.95
CA GLY A 205 12.80 12.81 2.40
C GLY A 205 12.78 12.70 0.86
N GLN A 206 12.92 13.81 0.12
CA GLN A 206 13.05 13.79 -1.35
C GLN A 206 14.49 13.73 -1.84
N ILE A 207 15.50 13.92 -0.97
CA ILE A 207 16.91 13.89 -1.36
C ILE A 207 17.25 12.57 -2.04
N SER A 208 16.99 11.44 -1.36
CA SER A 208 17.30 10.10 -1.88
C SER A 208 16.46 9.74 -3.11
N VAL A 209 15.23 10.26 -3.18
CA VAL A 209 14.32 10.08 -4.32
C VAL A 209 14.92 10.66 -5.60
N PHE A 210 15.41 11.91 -5.54
CA PHE A 210 16.00 12.58 -6.69
C PHE A 210 17.48 12.23 -6.91
N ALA A 211 18.23 11.94 -5.84
CA ALA A 211 19.64 11.51 -5.93
C ALA A 211 19.79 10.02 -6.29
N GLU A 212 18.70 9.25 -6.25
CA GLU A 212 18.68 7.80 -6.45
C GLU A 212 19.56 7.00 -5.48
N THR A 213 19.92 7.59 -4.34
CA THR A 213 20.71 6.97 -3.29
C THR A 213 19.85 6.08 -2.38
N PRO A 214 20.46 5.11 -1.67
CA PRO A 214 19.75 4.38 -0.63
C PRO A 214 19.48 5.26 0.58
N ASP A 215 18.35 5.05 1.24
CA ASP A 215 17.89 5.79 2.41
C ASP A 215 17.13 4.85 3.34
N SER A 216 17.71 4.61 4.51
CA SER A 216 17.14 3.66 5.48
C SER A 216 16.85 4.32 6.81
N VAL A 217 15.71 3.94 7.40
CA VAL A 217 15.30 4.39 8.74
C VAL A 217 15.92 3.50 9.80
N PHE A 218 16.61 4.12 10.76
CA PHE A 218 17.19 3.48 11.94
C PHE A 218 16.40 3.90 13.19
N PRO A 219 15.91 2.94 13.99
CA PRO A 219 15.20 3.17 15.24
C PRO A 219 16.19 3.37 16.40
N LEU A 220 16.37 4.62 16.82
CA LEU A 220 17.36 5.02 17.83
C LEU A 220 16.86 4.82 19.27
N GLY A 221 15.56 4.91 19.49
CA GLY A 221 15.01 4.95 20.84
C GLY A 221 13.54 5.33 20.87
N GLN A 222 13.10 5.80 22.03
CA GLN A 222 11.76 6.35 22.23
C GLN A 222 11.79 7.47 23.26
N VAL A 223 10.86 8.40 23.16
CA VAL A 223 10.72 9.55 24.07
C VAL A 223 9.33 9.59 24.69
N PRO A 224 9.21 9.96 25.98
CA PRO A 224 7.91 10.12 26.62
C PRO A 224 7.17 11.35 26.05
N ALA A 225 5.89 11.20 25.78
CA ALA A 225 4.99 12.27 25.38
C ALA A 225 3.59 12.04 25.96
N PHE A 226 2.94 13.09 26.44
CA PHE A 226 1.57 12.99 26.95
C PHE A 226 0.58 12.80 25.81
N SER A 227 -0.25 11.75 25.87
CA SER A 227 -1.34 11.55 24.92
C SER A 227 -2.65 12.09 25.48
N SER A 228 -3.34 12.91 24.68
CA SER A 228 -4.72 13.33 24.97
C SER A 228 -5.76 12.23 24.72
N ILE A 229 -5.38 11.13 24.05
CA ILE A 229 -6.27 10.00 23.76
C ILE A 229 -6.34 9.06 24.96
N THR A 230 -5.18 8.69 25.50
CA THR A 230 -5.09 7.79 26.67
C THR A 230 -5.00 8.55 28.00
N ASN A 231 -4.85 9.87 27.96
CA ASN A 231 -4.78 10.78 29.11
C ASN A 231 -3.66 10.45 30.10
N HIS A 232 -2.55 9.90 29.60
CA HIS A 232 -1.32 9.66 30.35
C HIS A 232 -0.09 9.75 29.42
N THR A 233 1.10 9.62 30.01
CA THR A 233 2.37 9.62 29.26
C THR A 233 2.57 8.30 28.55
N GLU A 234 2.75 8.39 27.25
CA GLU A 234 3.04 7.30 26.32
C GLU A 234 4.46 7.49 25.74
N TYR A 235 4.97 6.52 24.99
CA TYR A 235 6.30 6.60 24.38
C TYR A 235 6.21 6.57 22.85
N LEU A 236 6.87 7.54 22.21
CA LEU A 236 6.94 7.66 20.76
C LEU A 236 8.33 7.26 20.27
N PRO A 237 8.43 6.51 19.15
CA PRO A 237 9.71 6.18 18.55
C PRO A 237 10.53 7.41 18.16
N VAL A 238 11.84 7.30 18.28
CA VAL A 238 12.83 8.23 17.71
C VAL A 238 13.61 7.49 16.65
N THR A 239 13.59 8.02 15.43
CA THR A 239 14.26 7.41 14.29
C THR A 239 15.14 8.42 13.55
N ILE A 240 16.11 7.92 12.81
CA ILE A 240 16.95 8.73 11.92
C ILE A 240 17.09 8.04 10.56
N ASN A 241 17.14 8.83 9.50
CA ASN A 241 17.40 8.35 8.16
C ASN A 241 18.90 8.37 7.89
N VAL A 242 19.42 7.26 7.37
CA VAL A 242 20.81 7.06 7.02
C VAL A 242 20.91 6.87 5.51
N VAL A 243 21.63 7.78 4.86
CA VAL A 243 21.84 7.79 3.41
C VAL A 243 23.32 7.57 3.12
N ALA A 244 23.62 6.69 2.16
CA ALA A 244 24.97 6.44 1.64
C ALA A 244 25.03 6.77 0.15
N ALA A 245 26.22 6.73 -0.45
CA ALA A 245 26.38 6.90 -1.89
C ALA A 245 25.57 5.84 -2.67
N LYS A 246 25.11 6.21 -3.87
CA LYS A 246 24.34 5.32 -4.73
C LYS A 246 25.10 4.02 -5.00
N GLY A 247 24.43 2.89 -4.80
CA GLY A 247 24.99 1.54 -4.92
C GLY A 247 25.75 1.03 -3.67
N CYS A 248 25.80 1.81 -2.58
CA CYS A 248 26.41 1.39 -1.32
C CYS A 248 25.38 0.89 -0.29
N ASP A 249 24.24 0.37 -0.73
CA ASP A 249 23.13 -0.10 0.10
C ASP A 249 23.55 -1.08 1.21
N VAL A 250 24.45 -2.01 0.89
CA VAL A 250 24.94 -3.05 1.82
C VAL A 250 25.71 -2.43 3.00
N LEU A 251 26.38 -1.30 2.80
CA LEU A 251 27.07 -0.58 3.87
C LEU A 251 26.10 -0.17 4.98
N ILE A 252 24.89 0.29 4.61
CA ILE A 252 23.89 0.77 5.57
C ILE A 252 23.34 -0.41 6.39
N ALA A 253 22.98 -1.51 5.72
CA ALA A 253 22.49 -2.69 6.43
C ALA A 253 23.55 -3.25 7.39
N LYS A 254 24.82 -3.27 6.96
CA LYS A 254 25.93 -3.71 7.82
C LYS A 254 26.19 -2.78 8.99
N LEU A 255 26.11 -1.46 8.77
CA LEU A 255 26.22 -0.46 9.84
C LEU A 255 25.15 -0.67 10.91
N ALA A 256 23.91 -1.01 10.54
CA ALA A 256 22.85 -1.29 11.51
C ALA A 256 23.22 -2.47 12.44
N GLU A 257 23.76 -3.56 11.88
CA GLU A 257 24.24 -4.70 12.68
C GLU A 257 25.38 -4.30 13.62
N ASP A 258 26.36 -3.56 13.11
CA ASP A 258 27.53 -3.15 13.90
C ASP A 258 27.12 -2.18 15.03
N MET A 259 26.11 -1.33 14.81
CA MET A 259 25.52 -0.48 15.84
C MET A 259 24.73 -1.28 16.87
N VAL A 260 24.11 -2.40 16.51
CA VAL A 260 23.53 -3.35 17.49
C VAL A 260 24.62 -4.00 18.32
N ALA A 261 25.70 -4.47 17.69
CA ALA A 261 26.84 -5.07 18.39
C ALA A 261 27.52 -4.08 19.37
N ALA A 262 27.52 -2.79 19.02
CA ALA A 262 28.00 -1.71 19.88
C ALA A 262 26.99 -1.26 20.96
N GLY A 263 25.78 -1.84 21.00
CA GLY A 263 24.73 -1.49 21.97
C GLY A 263 24.03 -0.16 21.73
N ILE A 264 24.21 0.45 20.55
CA ILE A 264 23.59 1.72 20.15
C ILE A 264 22.18 1.48 19.62
N LEU A 265 22.01 0.50 18.73
CA LEU A 265 20.72 0.03 18.24
C LEU A 265 20.31 -1.25 18.96
N LYS A 266 19.03 -1.60 18.86
CA LYS A 266 18.46 -2.83 19.45
C LYS A 266 17.61 -3.58 18.43
N VAL A 267 17.46 -4.89 18.63
CA VAL A 267 16.38 -5.65 18.00
C VAL A 267 15.07 -5.24 18.68
N LEU A 268 14.09 -4.87 17.87
CA LEU A 268 12.88 -4.22 18.38
C LEU A 268 11.80 -5.23 18.73
N LYS A 269 10.98 -4.89 19.71
CA LYS A 269 9.81 -5.67 20.09
C LYS A 269 8.52 -5.08 19.49
N ILE A 270 7.49 -5.89 19.46
CA ILE A 270 6.12 -5.47 19.15
C ILE A 270 5.49 -4.74 20.34
N GLY A 271 4.41 -3.99 20.12
CA GLY A 271 3.63 -3.36 21.20
C GLY A 271 3.72 -1.83 21.26
N ALA A 272 3.18 -1.23 22.33
CA ALA A 272 3.12 0.22 22.52
C ALA A 272 4.49 0.92 22.46
N GLY A 273 5.55 0.30 22.98
CA GLY A 273 6.91 0.80 22.90
C GLY A 273 7.80 -0.03 21.99
N ILE A 274 8.93 0.53 21.57
CA ILE A 274 9.94 -0.22 20.80
C ILE A 274 10.61 -1.34 21.61
N GLU A 275 10.53 -1.26 22.94
CA GLU A 275 11.03 -2.26 23.89
C GLU A 275 9.96 -3.24 24.38
N GLY A 276 8.75 -3.17 23.82
CA GLY A 276 7.61 -3.99 24.20
C GLY A 276 6.45 -3.14 24.70
N GLY A 277 5.43 -3.83 25.22
CA GLY A 277 4.21 -3.23 25.74
C GLY A 277 2.98 -3.94 25.20
N GLU A 278 1.82 -3.56 25.71
CA GLU A 278 0.55 -4.11 25.24
C GLU A 278 0.24 -3.59 23.82
N ILE A 279 -0.50 -4.38 23.04
CA ILE A 279 -1.09 -3.93 21.78
C ILE A 279 -2.57 -3.64 22.07
N LEU A 280 -2.88 -2.36 22.29
CA LEU A 280 -4.21 -1.91 22.72
C LEU A 280 -5.32 -2.29 21.73
N MET A 281 -5.01 -2.37 20.44
CA MET A 281 -5.98 -2.59 19.35
C MET A 281 -5.83 -3.96 18.68
N ARG A 282 -5.58 -5.02 19.47
CA ARG A 282 -5.62 -6.39 18.93
C ARG A 282 -7.05 -6.78 18.58
N ARG A 283 -7.35 -6.87 17.27
CA ARG A 283 -8.54 -7.61 16.82
C ARG A 283 -8.23 -9.10 16.91
N TYR A 284 -8.77 -9.77 17.92
CA TYR A 284 -8.95 -11.21 17.86
C TYR A 284 -10.11 -11.49 16.91
N PHE A 285 -9.91 -12.36 15.93
CA PHE A 285 -11.03 -13.10 15.37
C PHE A 285 -11.37 -14.19 16.38
N VAL A 286 -12.23 -13.89 17.34
CA VAL A 286 -12.89 -14.95 18.12
C VAL A 286 -13.97 -15.49 17.20
N ARG A 287 -13.77 -16.70 16.66
CA ARG A 287 -14.86 -17.44 16.05
C ARG A 287 -15.74 -18.04 17.16
N ASP A 288 -17.04 -18.09 16.91
CA ASP A 288 -18.05 -18.55 17.88
C ASP A 288 -17.86 -20.02 18.33
N ASP A 289 -17.02 -20.82 17.65
CA ASP A 289 -16.80 -22.23 17.95
C ASP A 289 -15.40 -22.57 18.51
N GLY A 290 -14.52 -21.60 18.72
CA GLY A 290 -13.24 -21.81 19.42
C GLY A 290 -12.14 -22.55 18.65
N ASP A 291 -12.37 -22.91 17.38
CA ASP A 291 -11.40 -23.66 16.56
C ASP A 291 -10.61 -22.76 15.58
N GLU A 292 -9.28 -22.93 15.54
CA GLU A 292 -8.40 -22.36 14.53
C GLU A 292 -8.55 -23.10 13.19
N VAL A 293 -9.24 -22.51 12.21
CA VAL A 293 -9.19 -23.01 10.83
C VAL A 293 -9.05 -21.88 9.81
N MET A 294 -7.90 -21.86 9.13
CA MET A 294 -7.66 -21.13 7.89
C MET A 294 -8.68 -21.55 6.83
N SER A 295 -9.50 -20.61 6.38
CA SER A 295 -10.46 -20.65 5.25
C SER A 295 -10.87 -22.03 4.71
N ARG A 296 -12.15 -22.41 4.87
CA ARG A 296 -12.74 -23.50 4.09
C ARG A 296 -12.86 -23.07 2.62
N ILE A 297 -12.08 -23.70 1.76
CA ILE A 297 -12.35 -23.70 0.31
C ILE A 297 -13.57 -24.61 0.13
N THR A 298 -14.70 -24.06 -0.34
CA THR A 298 -15.79 -24.91 -0.82
C THR A 298 -15.31 -25.70 -2.02
N SER A 299 -15.90 -26.88 -2.27
CA SER A 299 -15.57 -27.71 -3.45
C SER A 299 -15.76 -27.01 -4.80
N ARG A 300 -16.37 -25.82 -4.82
CA ARG A 300 -16.52 -24.95 -6.01
C ARG A 300 -15.43 -23.88 -6.15
N GLY A 301 -14.41 -23.87 -5.29
CA GLY A 301 -13.35 -22.84 -5.34
C GLY A 301 -13.84 -21.41 -5.08
N ARG A 302 -15.08 -21.24 -4.62
CA ARG A 302 -15.64 -19.93 -4.24
C ARG A 302 -15.20 -19.63 -2.81
N LEU A 303 -14.39 -18.59 -2.67
CA LEU A 303 -13.93 -18.06 -1.40
C LEU A 303 -15.14 -17.53 -0.62
N LEU A 304 -15.26 -17.91 0.67
CA LEU A 304 -16.28 -17.50 1.64
C LEU A 304 -16.26 -15.99 2.00
N PHE A 305 -15.88 -15.10 1.08
CA PHE A 305 -15.75 -13.67 1.39
C PHE A 305 -16.96 -12.82 0.99
N GLN A 306 -17.95 -13.35 0.26
CA GLN A 306 -19.18 -12.61 0.00
C GLN A 306 -20.09 -12.64 1.23
N ASP A 307 -20.16 -11.50 1.92
CA ASP A 307 -21.05 -11.25 3.05
C ASP A 307 -22.30 -10.52 2.57
N TRP A 308 -23.23 -11.29 2.00
CA TRP A 308 -24.47 -10.76 1.41
C TRP A 308 -25.37 -10.10 2.44
N ASP A 309 -25.38 -10.60 3.68
CA ASP A 309 -26.16 -10.03 4.77
C ASP A 309 -25.62 -8.67 5.19
N ARG A 310 -24.28 -8.52 5.25
CA ARG A 310 -23.66 -7.20 5.48
C ARG A 310 -23.94 -6.23 4.34
N LEU A 311 -23.86 -6.67 3.08
CA LEU A 311 -24.20 -5.83 1.95
C LEU A 311 -25.66 -5.37 2.04
N ARG A 312 -26.60 -6.30 2.22
CA ARG A 312 -28.03 -6.02 2.41
C ARG A 312 -28.27 -5.06 3.58
N GLY A 313 -27.56 -5.24 4.69
CA GLY A 313 -27.67 -4.42 5.89
C GLY A 313 -27.30 -2.94 5.68
N ILE A 314 -26.45 -2.62 4.69
CA ILE A 314 -26.05 -1.24 4.39
C ILE A 314 -26.88 -0.57 3.29
N LEU A 315 -27.71 -1.30 2.54
CA LEU A 315 -28.49 -0.71 1.45
C LEU A 315 -29.64 0.17 1.96
N ALA A 316 -29.93 1.23 1.21
CA ALA A 316 -31.16 1.98 1.35
C ALA A 316 -32.33 1.17 0.74
N PRO A 317 -33.60 1.43 1.13
CA PRO A 317 -34.74 0.69 0.60
C PRO A 317 -34.86 0.75 -0.94
N THR A 318 -34.44 1.86 -1.53
CA THR A 318 -34.34 2.06 -2.97
C THR A 318 -32.98 2.64 -3.33
N LEU A 319 -32.47 2.25 -4.51
CA LEU A 319 -31.16 2.63 -5.02
C LEU A 319 -31.28 3.24 -6.41
N TYR A 320 -30.55 4.33 -6.65
CA TYR A 320 -30.30 4.86 -7.98
C TYR A 320 -29.10 4.13 -8.60
N VAL A 321 -29.32 3.34 -9.65
CA VAL A 321 -28.26 2.56 -10.29
C VAL A 321 -28.18 2.94 -11.76
N ASP A 322 -27.06 3.51 -12.17
CA ASP A 322 -26.83 3.90 -13.57
C ASP A 322 -25.57 3.23 -14.11
N TYR A 323 -25.76 2.11 -14.82
CA TYR A 323 -24.70 1.36 -15.46
C TYR A 323 -24.66 1.57 -16.98
N THR A 324 -25.29 2.62 -17.50
CA THR A 324 -25.33 2.89 -18.95
C THR A 324 -23.94 3.02 -19.55
N LYS A 325 -22.99 3.60 -18.80
CA LYS A 325 -21.59 3.80 -19.20
C LYS A 325 -20.74 2.56 -19.24
N ILE A 326 -21.22 1.46 -18.65
CA ILE A 326 -20.61 0.13 -18.74
C ILE A 326 -21.48 -0.84 -19.55
N GLY A 327 -22.39 -0.30 -20.37
CA GLY A 327 -23.19 -1.07 -21.32
C GLY A 327 -24.34 -1.89 -20.70
N LYS A 328 -24.82 -1.50 -19.51
CA LYS A 328 -25.98 -2.13 -18.84
C LYS A 328 -27.12 -1.12 -18.66
N GLY A 329 -28.11 -1.47 -17.84
CA GLY A 329 -29.31 -0.67 -17.62
C GLY A 329 -29.14 0.55 -16.71
N LYS A 330 -30.22 1.32 -16.61
CA LYS A 330 -30.42 2.41 -15.65
C LYS A 330 -31.70 2.14 -14.87
N TRP A 331 -31.66 2.33 -13.57
CA TRP A 331 -32.80 2.19 -12.67
C TRP A 331 -32.85 3.41 -11.76
N GLU A 332 -33.87 4.24 -11.94
CA GLU A 332 -34.08 5.45 -11.14
C GLU A 332 -34.37 5.14 -9.66
N ALA A 333 -35.03 4.00 -9.40
CA ALA A 333 -35.37 3.51 -8.06
C ALA A 333 -35.45 1.97 -8.04
N MET A 334 -34.30 1.31 -8.08
CA MET A 334 -34.21 -0.15 -7.91
C MET A 334 -34.49 -0.51 -6.45
N SER A 335 -35.30 -1.52 -6.18
CA SER A 335 -35.47 -2.01 -4.80
C SER A 335 -34.17 -2.62 -4.28
N ALA A 336 -33.95 -2.57 -2.96
CA ALA A 336 -32.79 -3.26 -2.36
C ALA A 336 -32.78 -4.76 -2.69
N ASP A 337 -33.96 -5.39 -2.78
CA ASP A 337 -34.10 -6.80 -3.15
C ASP A 337 -33.69 -7.08 -4.60
N ASP A 338 -34.14 -6.26 -5.54
CA ASP A 338 -33.74 -6.39 -6.95
C ASP A 338 -32.25 -6.13 -7.14
N PHE A 339 -31.69 -5.17 -6.39
CA PHE A 339 -30.25 -4.91 -6.40
C PHE A 339 -29.48 -6.11 -5.88
N MET A 340 -29.89 -6.69 -4.75
CA MET A 340 -29.28 -7.89 -4.20
C MET A 340 -29.39 -9.07 -5.18
N ALA A 341 -30.56 -9.26 -5.82
CA ALA A 341 -30.77 -10.30 -6.81
C ALA A 341 -29.85 -10.10 -8.03
N MET A 342 -29.63 -8.86 -8.48
CA MET A 342 -28.72 -8.55 -9.57
C MET A 342 -27.26 -8.84 -9.19
N VAL A 343 -26.77 -8.32 -8.06
CA VAL A 343 -25.33 -8.41 -7.73
C VAL A 343 -24.89 -9.79 -7.24
N SER A 344 -25.83 -10.60 -6.76
CA SER A 344 -25.59 -11.99 -6.37
C SER A 344 -25.79 -13.01 -7.50
N ASN A 345 -26.32 -12.56 -8.65
CA ASN A 345 -26.53 -13.42 -9.79
C ASN A 345 -25.19 -13.93 -10.36
N ASP A 346 -25.12 -15.23 -10.67
CA ASP A 346 -23.91 -15.85 -11.21
C ASP A 346 -23.44 -15.19 -12.52
N ASP A 347 -24.36 -14.77 -13.39
CA ASP A 347 -24.05 -14.06 -14.64
C ASP A 347 -23.52 -12.63 -14.39
N PHE A 348 -23.82 -12.04 -13.23
CA PHE A 348 -23.29 -10.74 -12.82
C PHE A 348 -21.93 -10.86 -12.13
N LEU A 349 -21.78 -11.86 -11.26
CA LEU A 349 -20.51 -12.18 -10.60
C LEU A 349 -19.41 -12.55 -11.59
N GLY A 350 -19.80 -13.09 -12.74
CA GLY A 350 -18.94 -13.29 -13.89
C GLY A 350 -18.29 -14.66 -13.97
N ASP A 351 -17.26 -14.74 -14.79
CA ASP A 351 -16.62 -15.98 -15.21
C ASP A 351 -15.51 -16.43 -14.25
N LEU A 352 -15.38 -17.75 -14.03
CA LEU A 352 -14.29 -18.31 -13.23
C LEU A 352 -12.89 -18.00 -13.80
N CYS A 353 -12.79 -17.83 -15.11
CA CYS A 353 -11.57 -17.45 -15.83
C CYS A 353 -11.32 -15.95 -15.84
N VAL A 354 -12.22 -15.11 -15.32
CA VAL A 354 -12.02 -13.67 -15.24
C VAL A 354 -11.72 -13.30 -13.79
N LYS A 355 -10.57 -12.67 -13.57
CA LYS A 355 -10.25 -12.05 -12.28
C LYS A 355 -10.27 -10.54 -12.43
N THR A 356 -10.98 -9.90 -11.52
CA THR A 356 -11.10 -8.45 -11.47
C THR A 356 -10.57 -7.95 -10.14
N GLN A 357 -9.98 -6.77 -10.17
CA GLN A 357 -9.60 -6.01 -8.99
C GLN A 357 -10.07 -4.58 -9.20
N HIS A 358 -11.02 -4.14 -8.37
CA HIS A 358 -11.57 -2.80 -8.40
C HIS A 358 -10.92 -2.00 -7.27
N LEU A 359 -10.09 -1.05 -7.64
CA LEU A 359 -9.38 -0.17 -6.72
C LEU A 359 -10.09 1.18 -6.70
N ILE A 360 -10.47 1.63 -5.51
CA ILE A 360 -10.98 2.97 -5.26
C ILE A 360 -9.79 3.86 -4.92
N GLY A 361 -9.67 5.03 -5.54
CA GLY A 361 -8.57 5.97 -5.29
C GLY A 361 -9.01 7.20 -4.52
N ALA A 362 -8.51 8.35 -4.96
CA ALA A 362 -8.87 9.64 -4.40
C ALA A 362 -10.39 9.82 -4.41
N THR A 363 -10.90 10.35 -3.31
CA THR A 363 -12.33 10.57 -3.10
C THR A 363 -12.59 12.00 -2.69
N SER A 364 -13.72 12.54 -3.13
CA SER A 364 -14.29 13.77 -2.58
C SER A 364 -15.75 13.53 -2.21
N TRP A 365 -16.25 14.33 -1.27
CA TRP A 365 -17.58 14.17 -0.73
C TRP A 365 -18.37 15.46 -0.93
N GLU A 366 -19.59 15.31 -1.44
CA GLU A 366 -20.53 16.39 -1.65
C GLU A 366 -21.70 16.22 -0.70
N ARG A 367 -21.87 17.16 0.22
CA ARG A 367 -23.05 17.22 1.08
C ARG A 367 -24.19 17.86 0.29
N VAL A 368 -25.14 17.05 -0.14
CA VAL A 368 -26.33 17.52 -0.86
C VAL A 368 -27.39 18.05 0.11
N SER A 369 -27.55 17.41 1.28
CA SER A 369 -28.44 17.88 2.35
C SER A 369 -28.06 17.24 3.70
N GLU A 370 -28.83 17.51 4.75
CA GLU A 370 -28.68 16.85 6.06
C GLU A 370 -28.83 15.32 6.01
N SER A 371 -29.52 14.80 5.00
CA SER A 371 -29.83 13.38 4.84
C SER A 371 -29.34 12.79 3.53
N LYS A 372 -28.54 13.52 2.74
CA LYS A 372 -28.01 13.05 1.45
C LYS A 372 -26.56 13.48 1.23
N VAL A 373 -25.73 12.54 0.81
CA VAL A 373 -24.32 12.75 0.48
C VAL A 373 -23.99 12.00 -0.81
N VAL A 374 -23.14 12.58 -1.65
CA VAL A 374 -22.55 11.91 -2.81
C VAL A 374 -21.05 11.75 -2.57
N GLY A 375 -20.56 10.53 -2.67
CA GLY A 375 -19.14 10.22 -2.75
C GLY A 375 -18.70 10.18 -4.20
N HIS A 376 -17.69 10.96 -4.56
CA HIS A 376 -17.08 10.97 -5.89
C HIS A 376 -15.75 10.26 -5.81
N HIS A 377 -15.65 9.09 -6.43
CA HIS A 377 -14.53 8.18 -6.27
C HIS A 377 -13.77 8.02 -7.58
N GLN A 378 -12.44 8.16 -7.55
CA GLN A 378 -11.60 7.65 -8.63
C GLN A 378 -11.62 6.12 -8.60
N LEU A 379 -11.68 5.47 -9.76
CA LEU A 379 -11.64 4.01 -9.89
C LEU A 379 -10.58 3.58 -10.89
N ARG A 380 -9.94 2.46 -10.58
CA ARG A 380 -9.26 1.61 -11.56
C ARG A 380 -9.75 0.18 -11.42
N ALA A 381 -10.28 -0.37 -12.49
CA ALA A 381 -10.72 -1.75 -12.54
C ALA A 381 -9.76 -2.55 -13.43
N ALA A 382 -8.89 -3.34 -12.80
CA ALA A 382 -7.94 -4.20 -13.50
C ALA A 382 -8.55 -5.58 -13.71
N HIS A 383 -8.53 -6.07 -14.96
CA HIS A 383 -9.05 -7.38 -15.33
C HIS A 383 -7.96 -8.22 -16.01
N GLN A 384 -7.95 -9.50 -15.68
CA GLN A 384 -7.23 -10.53 -16.41
C GLN A 384 -8.19 -11.66 -16.76
N VAL A 385 -8.13 -12.09 -18.01
CA VAL A 385 -8.83 -13.29 -18.48
C VAL A 385 -7.79 -14.39 -18.59
N TYR A 386 -8.10 -15.56 -18.06
CA TYR A 386 -7.25 -16.73 -18.10
C TYR A 386 -7.77 -17.72 -19.14
N THR A 387 -6.89 -18.60 -19.61
CA THR A 387 -7.26 -19.64 -20.59
C THR A 387 -8.14 -20.73 -19.98
N SER A 388 -8.07 -20.91 -18.66
CA SER A 388 -8.81 -21.92 -17.91
C SER A 388 -9.02 -21.47 -16.46
N PRO A 389 -9.96 -22.11 -15.72
CA PRO A 389 -10.22 -21.79 -14.31
C PRO A 389 -9.06 -22.07 -13.33
N ASP A 390 -7.95 -22.66 -13.78
CA ASP A 390 -6.76 -22.88 -12.94
C ASP A 390 -5.92 -21.60 -12.75
N LEU A 391 -6.23 -20.55 -13.51
CA LEU A 391 -5.62 -19.22 -13.43
C LEU A 391 -4.10 -19.20 -13.65
N LYS A 392 -3.55 -20.19 -14.36
CA LYS A 392 -2.10 -20.26 -14.60
C LYS A 392 -1.65 -19.41 -15.77
N THR A 393 -2.44 -19.37 -16.84
CA THR A 393 -2.06 -18.69 -18.09
C THR A 393 -3.02 -17.54 -18.40
N VAL A 394 -2.50 -16.32 -18.38
CA VAL A 394 -3.26 -15.12 -18.76
C VAL A 394 -3.46 -15.11 -20.28
N LYS A 395 -4.73 -15.18 -20.71
CA LYS A 395 -5.16 -15.07 -22.11
C LYS A 395 -5.09 -13.62 -22.59
N LEU A 396 -5.63 -12.69 -21.81
CA LEU A 396 -5.57 -11.26 -22.10
C LEU A 396 -5.72 -10.41 -20.83
N ARG A 397 -5.38 -9.13 -20.94
CA ARG A 397 -5.56 -8.12 -19.90
C ARG A 397 -6.48 -7.02 -20.43
N GLY A 398 -7.21 -6.40 -19.53
CA GLY A 398 -8.02 -5.23 -19.82
C GLY A 398 -8.20 -4.39 -18.57
N HIS A 399 -7.84 -3.11 -18.61
CA HIS A 399 -7.95 -2.24 -17.45
C HIS A 399 -8.80 -1.04 -17.80
N SER A 400 -9.65 -0.61 -16.88
CA SER A 400 -10.48 0.58 -17.06
C SER A 400 -10.16 1.57 -15.97
N HIS A 401 -10.07 2.84 -16.36
CA HIS A 401 -9.89 3.97 -15.48
C HIS A 401 -11.18 4.79 -15.54
N ALA A 402 -11.78 4.99 -14.38
CA ALA A 402 -13.12 5.50 -14.26
C ALA A 402 -13.25 6.44 -13.07
N THR A 403 -14.39 7.11 -13.00
CA THR A 403 -14.90 7.71 -11.77
C THR A 403 -16.19 6.99 -11.38
N ASN A 404 -16.59 7.03 -10.12
CA ASN A 404 -17.87 6.50 -9.67
C ASN A 404 -18.50 7.42 -8.65
N GLU A 405 -19.74 7.79 -8.90
CA GLU A 405 -20.57 8.45 -7.91
C GLU A 405 -21.22 7.37 -7.05
N HIS A 406 -21.05 7.44 -5.74
CA HIS A 406 -21.81 6.67 -4.76
C HIS A 406 -22.80 7.59 -4.07
N TYR A 407 -24.05 7.18 -3.99
CA TYR A 407 -25.09 7.95 -3.33
C TYR A 407 -25.34 7.38 -1.94
N TYR A 408 -25.51 8.25 -0.95
CA TYR A 408 -25.81 7.86 0.41
C TYR A 408 -26.99 8.67 0.92
N VAL A 409 -27.90 8.00 1.63
CA VAL A 409 -29.05 8.64 2.27
C VAL A 409 -29.13 8.25 3.73
N LYS A 410 -29.64 9.15 4.56
CA LYS A 410 -29.90 8.86 5.97
C LYS A 410 -31.33 8.38 6.13
N SER A 411 -31.51 7.12 6.51
CA SER A 411 -32.81 6.49 6.82
C SER A 411 -32.80 6.09 8.29
N ASP A 412 -33.81 6.51 9.05
CA ASP A 412 -33.96 6.19 10.48
C ASP A 412 -32.71 6.50 11.32
N GLY A 413 -32.07 7.63 11.03
CA GLY A 413 -30.86 8.08 11.72
C GLY A 413 -29.56 7.41 11.24
N VAL A 414 -29.64 6.39 10.37
CA VAL A 414 -28.48 5.61 9.89
C VAL A 414 -28.18 5.93 8.43
N TRP A 415 -26.91 6.14 8.10
CA TRP A 415 -26.48 6.29 6.71
C TRP A 415 -26.54 4.95 5.97
N LYS A 416 -27.14 4.97 4.78
CA LYS A 416 -27.36 3.81 3.90
C LYS A 416 -26.82 4.11 2.51
N PHE A 417 -26.31 3.08 1.84
CA PHE A 417 -25.89 3.12 0.45
C PHE A 417 -27.12 3.15 -0.47
N ALA A 418 -27.25 4.22 -1.23
CA ALA A 418 -28.42 4.55 -2.04
C ALA A 418 -28.15 4.47 -3.55
N GLY A 419 -27.05 3.85 -3.94
CA GLY A 419 -26.78 3.51 -5.33
C GLY A 419 -25.45 4.04 -5.86
N LEU A 420 -25.25 3.86 -7.17
CA LEU A 420 -24.00 4.17 -7.83
C LEU A 420 -24.13 4.48 -9.32
N LYS A 421 -23.14 5.22 -9.83
CA LYS A 421 -23.02 5.61 -11.23
C LYS A 421 -21.54 5.67 -11.64
N PRO A 422 -20.99 4.58 -12.19
CA PRO A 422 -19.65 4.60 -12.78
C PRO A 422 -19.63 5.35 -14.12
N GLU A 423 -18.53 6.06 -14.39
CA GLU A 423 -18.21 6.73 -15.65
C GLU A 423 -16.81 6.32 -16.08
N VAL A 424 -16.71 5.55 -17.17
CA VAL A 424 -15.43 5.15 -17.77
C VAL A 424 -14.78 6.37 -18.42
N ARG A 425 -13.49 6.60 -18.15
CA ARG A 425 -12.69 7.69 -18.71
C ARG A 425 -11.81 7.22 -19.86
N TRP A 426 -11.06 6.14 -19.64
CA TRP A 426 -10.29 5.47 -20.67
C TRP A 426 -10.03 4.01 -20.29
N ASN A 427 -9.61 3.22 -21.27
CA ASN A 427 -9.24 1.83 -21.09
C ASN A 427 -7.79 1.58 -21.52
N GLU A 428 -7.18 0.56 -20.94
CA GLU A 428 -5.88 0.03 -21.32
C GLU A 428 -6.02 -1.42 -21.80
N HIS A 429 -5.06 -1.85 -22.62
CA HIS A 429 -5.02 -3.19 -23.21
C HIS A 429 -6.29 -3.52 -24.00
N LYS A 430 -6.84 -4.72 -23.82
CA LYS A 430 -8.00 -5.24 -24.57
C LYS A 430 -9.23 -5.27 -23.67
N PHE A 431 -9.52 -4.17 -22.98
CA PHE A 431 -10.63 -4.09 -22.03
C PHE A 431 -11.98 -4.50 -22.64
N GLU A 432 -12.22 -4.09 -23.88
CA GLU A 432 -13.44 -4.37 -24.64
C GLU A 432 -13.63 -5.87 -24.96
N GLU A 433 -12.56 -6.66 -24.85
CA GLU A 433 -12.56 -8.13 -25.05
C GLU A 433 -12.71 -8.91 -23.74
N VAL A 434 -12.52 -8.28 -22.56
CA VAL A 434 -12.49 -8.97 -21.25
C VAL A 434 -13.77 -9.77 -21.01
N PHE A 435 -14.93 -9.13 -21.16
CA PHE A 435 -16.22 -9.74 -20.87
C PHE A 435 -16.85 -10.46 -22.08
N LYS A 436 -16.32 -10.24 -23.30
CA LYS A 436 -16.70 -11.00 -24.50
C LYS A 436 -16.01 -12.35 -24.57
N GLY A 437 -14.79 -12.44 -24.03
CA GLY A 437 -13.93 -13.63 -24.07
C GLY A 437 -14.13 -14.61 -22.91
N SER A 438 -15.11 -14.35 -22.04
CA SER A 438 -15.58 -15.23 -20.98
C SER A 438 -15.91 -16.62 -21.54
N TYR A 439 -15.46 -17.68 -20.87
CA TYR A 439 -15.68 -19.09 -21.17
C TYR A 439 -17.17 -19.49 -21.28
N THR A 440 -18.11 -18.62 -20.93
CA THR A 440 -19.56 -18.81 -21.18
C THR A 440 -19.97 -18.85 -22.66
N GLN A 441 -19.03 -19.04 -23.59
CA GLN A 441 -19.31 -19.67 -24.87
C GLN A 441 -19.43 -21.19 -24.70
N SER A 442 -20.32 -21.65 -23.82
CA SER A 442 -20.83 -23.01 -23.98
C SER A 442 -21.63 -23.01 -25.28
N GLU A 443 -21.25 -23.95 -26.14
CA GLU A 443 -22.06 -24.51 -27.21
C GLU A 443 -23.45 -24.84 -26.63
N LYS A 444 -24.33 -23.84 -26.61
CA LYS A 444 -25.75 -24.05 -26.37
C LYS A 444 -26.26 -24.79 -27.60
N HIS A 445 -26.37 -26.11 -27.43
CA HIS A 445 -27.39 -26.98 -28.00
C HIS A 445 -27.91 -26.55 -29.38
N SER A 446 -27.30 -27.11 -30.44
CA SER A 446 -28.05 -27.43 -31.66
C SER A 446 -29.03 -28.57 -31.39
#